data_AF-A0A928HX27-F1
#
_entry.id   AF-A0A928HX27-F1
#
_cell.length_a   1.000
_cell.length_b   1.000
_cell.length_c   1.000
_cell.angle_alpha   90.00
_cell.angle_beta   90.00
_cell.angle_gamma   90.00
#
_symmetry.space_group_name_H-M   'P 1'
#
loop_
_entity.id
_entity.type
_entity.pdbx_description
1 polymer ?
#
loop_
_entity_poly.entity_id
_entity_poly.type
_entity_poly.pdbx_seq_one_letter_code
_entity_poly.pdbx_strand_id
1 'polypeptide(L)' 'MRNKKNKHLGIEIDPELHYKLHYISKYYGRSANGQILFLVRQAIRKFEKAEGEIELPPPEEGSTPDGE' A
#
# COMPACT_ATOMS: atom_id res chain seq x y z
N MET A 1 -11.80 -12.14 5.17
CA MET A 1 -10.75 -13.18 5.31
C MET A 1 -9.41 -12.55 4.94
N ARG A 2 -8.36 -12.69 5.77
CA ARG A 2 -7.03 -12.13 5.49
C ARG A 2 -6.34 -13.00 4.46
N ASN A 3 -5.91 -12.43 3.34
CA ASN A 3 -5.13 -13.17 2.36
C ASN A 3 -3.73 -13.40 2.93
N LYS A 4 -3.34 -14.68 3.11
CA LYS A 4 -2.03 -15.06 3.67
C LYS A 4 -0.85 -14.56 2.82
N LYS A 5 -1.08 -14.23 1.55
CA LYS A 5 -0.07 -13.64 0.65
C LYS A 5 0.17 -12.15 0.90
N ASN A 6 -0.71 -11.46 1.63
CA ASN A 6 -0.56 -10.03 1.88
C ASN A 6 0.58 -9.79 2.89
N LYS A 7 1.58 -9.02 2.47
CA LYS A 7 2.67 -8.57 3.35
C LYS A 7 2.24 -7.33 4.15
N HIS A 8 2.82 -7.17 5.34
CA HIS A 8 2.65 -5.95 6.15
C HIS A 8 3.61 -4.88 5.65
N LEU A 9 3.14 -3.62 5.60
CA LEU A 9 3.95 -2.48 5.23
C LEU A 9 4.22 -1.64 6.48
N GLY A 10 5.45 -1.69 6.99
CA GLY A 10 5.94 -0.77 8.01
C GLY A 10 6.56 0.47 7.34
N ILE A 11 6.26 1.67 7.84
CA ILE A 11 6.82 2.93 7.31
C ILE A 11 7.33 3.85 8.42
N GLU A 12 8.54 4.34 8.21
CA GLU A 12 9.08 5.62 8.68
C GLU A 12 8.17 6.80 8.29
N ILE A 13 7.52 7.51 9.23
CA ILE A 13 6.76 8.73 8.89
C ILE A 13 6.95 9.79 9.97
N ASP A 14 7.12 11.04 9.56
CA ASP A 14 7.22 12.15 10.50
C ASP A 14 5.88 12.34 11.25
N PRO A 15 5.91 12.85 12.51
CA PRO A 15 4.71 12.98 13.32
C PRO A 15 3.65 13.91 12.71
N GLU A 16 4.06 14.95 11.99
CA GLU A 16 3.14 15.93 11.40
C GLU A 16 2.37 15.33 10.22
N LEU A 17 3.06 14.60 9.34
CA LEU A 17 2.48 13.91 8.21
C LEU A 17 1.61 12.74 8.67
N HIS A 18 2.02 12.02 9.72
CA HIS A 18 1.19 10.99 10.33
C HIS A 18 -0.15 11.58 10.82
N TYR A 19 -0.12 12.72 11.51
CA TYR A 19 -1.34 13.41 11.94
C TYR A 19 -2.21 13.83 10.75
N LYS A 20 -1.60 14.48 9.74
CA LYS A 20 -2.30 14.93 8.53
C LYS A 20 -2.92 13.77 7.77
N LEU A 21 -2.23 12.63 7.67
CA LEU A 21 -2.75 11.41 7.06
C LEU A 21 -4.03 10.94 7.76
N HIS A 22 -4.02 10.86 9.09
CA HIS A 22 -5.22 10.47 9.84
C HIS A 22 -6.36 11.46 9.66
N TYR A 23 -6.06 12.76 9.66
CA TYR A 23 -7.06 13.81 9.43
C TYR A 23 -7.76 13.64 8.07
N ILE A 24 -6.99 13.54 6.98
CA ILE A 24 -7.57 13.37 5.63
C ILE A 24 -8.27 12.03 5.47
N SER A 25 -7.77 10.98 6.13
CA SER A 25 -8.39 9.65 6.05
C SER A 25 -9.79 9.68 6.64
N LYS A 26 -9.96 10.32 7.81
CA LYS A 26 -11.27 10.53 8.44
C LYS A 26 -12.22 11.33 7.54
N TYR A 27 -11.72 12.42 6.93
CA TYR A 27 -12.50 13.23 6.00
C TYR A 27 -13.07 12.39 4.84
N TYR A 28 -12.27 11.50 4.27
CA TYR A 28 -12.70 10.61 3.18
C TYR A 28 -13.41 9.32 3.65
N GLY A 29 -13.66 9.15 4.96
CA GLY A 29 -14.30 7.96 5.51
C GLY A 29 -13.45 6.68 5.39
N ARG A 30 -12.12 6.80 5.40
CA ARG A 30 -11.17 5.68 5.29
C ARG A 30 -10.33 5.54 6.55
N SER A 31 -9.82 4.32 6.79
CA SER A 31 -8.70 4.13 7.71
C SER A 31 -7.42 4.70 7.09
N ALA A 32 -6.43 5.03 7.92
CA ALA A 32 -5.12 5.50 7.45
C ALA A 32 -4.48 4.50 6.46
N ASN A 33 -4.51 3.21 6.76
CA ASN A 33 -4.02 2.17 5.86
C ASN A 33 -4.83 2.13 4.53
N GLY A 34 -6.15 2.28 4.61
CA GLY A 34 -7.01 2.36 3.41
C GLY A 34 -6.68 3.58 2.54
N GLN A 35 -6.36 4.71 3.17
CA GLN A 35 -5.95 5.93 2.47
C GLN A 35 -4.57 5.77 1.82
N ILE A 36 -3.58 5.18 2.51
CA ILE A 36 -2.26 4.87 1.92
C ILE A 36 -2.44 3.98 0.69
N LEU A 37 -3.17 2.87 0.81
CA LEU A 37 -3.42 1.95 -0.32
C LEU A 37 -4.11 2.66 -1.49
N PHE A 38 -5.04 3.58 -1.22
CA PHE A 38 -5.67 4.38 -2.24
C PHE A 38 -4.67 5.29 -2.95
N LEU A 39 -3.84 6.02 -2.20
CA LEU A 39 -2.83 6.92 -2.74
C LEU A 39 -1.78 6.18 -3.58
N VAL A 40 -1.29 5.04 -3.11
CA VAL A 40 -0.33 4.19 -3.85
C VAL A 40 -0.93 3.72 -5.17
N ARG A 41 -2.18 3.23 -5.19
CA ARG A 41 -2.86 2.84 -6.43
C ARG A 41 -3.04 4.00 -7.41
N GLN A 42 -3.36 5.19 -6.89
CA GLN A 42 -3.47 6.39 -7.72
C GLN A 42 -2.12 6.79 -8.30
N ALA A 43 -1.03 6.69 -7.53
CA ALA A 43 0.32 6.96 -8.00
C ALA A 43 0.73 5.99 -9.12
N ILE A 44 0.51 4.68 -8.93
CA ILE A 44 0.79 3.64 -9.94
C ILE A 44 0.00 3.92 -11.22
N ARG A 45 -1.32 4.12 -11.15
CA ARG A 45 -2.15 4.41 -12.33
C ARG A 45 -1.72 5.65 -13.09
N LYS A 46 -1.28 6.69 -12.38
CA LYS A 46 -0.78 7.92 -13.02
C LYS A 46 0.53 7.66 -13.74
N PHE A 47 1.42 6.91 -13.13
CA PHE A 47 2.68 6.49 -13.74
C PHE A 47 2.41 5.62 -14.97
N GLU A 48 1.58 4.59 -14.87
CA GLU A 48 1.29 3.66 -15.98
C GLU A 48 0.64 4.36 -17.17
N LYS A 49 -0.19 5.37 -16.91
CA LYS A 49 -0.79 6.20 -17.96
C LYS A 49 0.25 7.05 -18.70
N ALA A 50 1.34 7.45 -18.04
CA ALA A 50 2.36 8.32 -18.60
C ALA A 50 3.50 7.53 -19.28
N GLU A 51 3.97 6.47 -18.62
CA GLU A 51 5.20 5.75 -18.99
C GLU A 51 4.95 4.34 -19.55
N GLY A 52 3.73 3.80 -19.42
CA GLY A 52 3.38 2.44 -19.80
C GLY A 52 3.18 1.49 -18.60
N GLU A 53 2.57 0.33 -18.85
CA GLU A 53 2.17 -0.63 -17.81
C GLU A 53 3.38 -1.26 -17.10
N ILE A 54 3.28 -1.47 -15.78
CA ILE A 54 4.32 -2.12 -15.00
C ILE A 54 4.16 -3.64 -15.14
N GLU A 55 5.09 -4.30 -15.82
CA GLU A 55 5.12 -5.76 -15.91
C GLU A 55 5.52 -6.39 -14.56
N LEU A 56 4.69 -7.30 -14.06
CA LEU A 56 4.97 -8.04 -12.83
C LEU A 56 5.80 -9.29 -13.15
N PRO A 57 6.85 -9.60 -12.36
CA PRO A 57 7.56 -10.86 -12.51
C PRO A 57 6.62 -12.04 -12.21
N PRO A 58 6.93 -13.25 -12.76
CA PRO A 58 6.17 -14.44 -12.43
C PRO A 58 6.17 -14.66 -10.91
N PRO A 59 5.07 -15.16 -10.34
CA PRO A 59 4.98 -15.34 -8.90
C PRO A 59 6.05 -16.33 -8.43
N GLU A 60 6.97 -15.89 -7.57
CA GLU A 60 7.93 -16.79 -6.93
C GLU A 60 7.17 -17.79 -6.03
N GLU A 61 7.17 -19.06 -6.43
CA GLU A 61 6.73 -20.18 -5.60
C GLU A 61 7.76 -20.41 -4.49
N GLY A 62 7.69 -19.68 -3.37
CA GLY A 62 8.68 -19.96 -2.32
C GLY A 62 8.77 -19.11 -1.07
N SER A 63 7.81 -18.24 -0.73
CA SER A 63 7.84 -17.69 0.64
C SER A 63 7.30 -18.75 1.62
N THR A 64 8.19 -19.65 2.05
CA THR A 64 8.01 -20.46 3.26
C THR A 64 7.47 -19.55 4.37
N PRO A 65 6.39 -19.92 5.07
CA PRO A 65 6.02 -19.20 6.28
C PRO A 65 7.18 -19.39 7.26
N ASP A 66 7.85 -18.28 7.61
CA ASP A 66 8.79 -18.24 8.73
C ASP A 66 8.12 -18.92 9.92
N GLY A 67 8.75 -19.99 10.39
CA GLY A 67 8.33 -20.74 11.56
C GLY A 67 8.41 -19.86 12.80
N GLU A 68 7.33 -19.88 13.58
CA GLU A 68 7.26 -20.30 14.98
C GLU A 68 5.79 -20.48 15.38
#